data_AF-A0A644XCL8-F1
#
_entry.id   AF-A0A644XCL8-F1
#
_cell.length_a   1.000
_cell.length_b   1.000
_cell.length_c   1.000
_cell.angle_alpha   90.00
_cell.angle_beta   90.00
_cell.angle_gamma   90.00
#
_symmetry.space_group_name_H-M   'P 1'
#
loop_
_entity.id
_entity.type
_entity.pdbx_description
1 polymer ?
#
loop_
_entity_poly.entity_id
_entity_poly.type
_entity_poly.pdbx_seq_one_letter_code
_entity_poly.pdbx_strand_id
1 'polypeptide(L)'
;MVSLLAPDELLKESMNENYGKIVTKELIEKWIKNPSEAPGRAVSSPWPERIDIESSERVSDGKYKIKGFIIEVTSAEKTSGEIAAKREITLDVEKINGSWVISNVVMGNYK
;
A
#
# COMPACT_ATOMS: atom_id res chain seq x y z
N MET A 1 12.51 -4.27 -2.04
CA MET A 1 12.05 -2.90 -2.34
C MET A 1 11.76 -2.84 -3.83
N VAL A 2 10.68 -2.18 -4.22
CA VAL A 2 10.33 -2.02 -5.64
C VAL A 2 10.91 -0.72 -6.17
N SER A 3 11.64 -0.79 -7.28
CA SER A 3 12.11 0.39 -8.01
C SER A 3 11.16 0.67 -9.16
N LEU A 4 10.35 1.73 -9.04
CA LEU A 4 9.33 2.09 -10.04
C LEU A 4 9.91 2.56 -11.38
N LEU A 5 11.21 2.90 -11.40
CA LEU A 5 11.95 3.36 -12.59
C LEU A 5 12.84 2.27 -13.20
N ALA A 6 12.77 1.03 -12.67
CA ALA A 6 13.48 -0.09 -13.24
C ALA A 6 12.87 -0.48 -14.61
N PRO A 7 13.66 -1.12 -15.50
CA PRO A 7 13.13 -1.76 -16.69
C PRO A 7 11.95 -2.70 -16.39
N ASP A 8 11.00 -2.81 -17.32
CA ASP A 8 9.75 -3.54 -17.16
C ASP A 8 9.91 -4.96 -16.59
N GLU A 9 10.92 -5.72 -17.02
CA GLU A 9 11.17 -7.07 -16.51
C GLU A 9 11.53 -7.08 -15.02
N LEU A 10 12.45 -6.20 -14.61
CA LEU A 10 12.87 -6.06 -13.21
C LEU A 10 11.76 -5.44 -12.34
N LEU A 11 10.97 -4.52 -12.90
CA LEU A 11 9.79 -3.99 -12.22
C LEU A 11 8.78 -5.09 -11.93
N LYS A 12 8.46 -5.92 -12.93
CA LYS A 12 7.52 -7.04 -12.77
C LYS A 12 8.01 -8.04 -11.74
N GLU A 13 9.28 -8.44 -11.79
CA GLU A 13 9.88 -9.34 -10.81
C GLU A 13 9.78 -8.76 -9.41
N SER A 14 10.29 -7.54 -9.19
CA SER A 14 10.26 -6.91 -7.87
C SER A 14 8.84 -6.65 -7.34
N MET A 15 7.88 -6.27 -8.20
CA MET A 15 6.47 -6.14 -7.80
C MET A 15 5.91 -7.47 -7.28
N ASN A 16 6.15 -8.57 -7.98
CA ASN A 16 5.69 -9.90 -7.55
C ASN A 16 6.37 -10.36 -6.26
N GLU A 17 7.68 -10.16 -6.14
CA GLU A 17 8.44 -10.54 -4.93
C GLU A 17 7.97 -9.80 -3.67
N ASN A 18 7.67 -8.51 -3.80
CA ASN A 18 7.37 -7.66 -2.65
C ASN A 18 5.87 -7.60 -2.33
N TYR A 19 4.98 -7.66 -3.34
CA TYR A 19 3.53 -7.55 -3.14
C TYR A 19 2.76 -8.86 -3.37
N GLY A 20 3.29 -9.82 -4.13
CA GLY A 20 2.54 -10.98 -4.65
C GLY A 20 1.93 -11.91 -3.60
N LYS A 21 2.36 -11.82 -2.34
CA LYS A 21 1.79 -12.58 -1.21
C LYS A 21 0.62 -11.87 -0.52
N ILE A 22 0.47 -10.57 -0.74
CA ILE A 22 -0.46 -9.71 0.04
C ILE A 22 -1.46 -8.97 -0.84
N VAL A 23 -1.28 -8.96 -2.16
CA VAL A 23 -2.22 -8.34 -3.11
C VAL A 23 -2.63 -9.32 -4.20
N THR A 24 -3.73 -9.02 -4.88
CA THR A 24 -4.18 -9.79 -6.03
C THR A 24 -3.27 -9.61 -7.24
N LYS A 25 -3.24 -10.60 -8.14
CA LYS A 25 -2.47 -10.53 -9.38
C LYS A 25 -2.94 -9.36 -10.25
N GLU A 26 -4.25 -9.14 -10.29
CA GLU A 26 -4.90 -8.06 -11.02
C GLU A 26 -4.42 -6.68 -10.54
N LEU A 27 -4.22 -6.52 -9.23
CA LEU A 27 -3.71 -5.27 -8.66
C LEU A 27 -2.23 -5.06 -9.00
N ILE A 28 -1.41 -6.12 -8.99
CA ILE A 28 -0.02 -6.06 -9.47
C ILE A 28 0.04 -5.67 -10.94
N GLU A 29 -0.79 -6.27 -11.81
CA GLU A 29 -0.83 -5.93 -13.23
C GLU A 29 -1.24 -4.48 -13.47
N LYS A 30 -2.14 -3.94 -12.64
CA LYS A 30 -2.50 -2.51 -12.65
C LYS A 30 -1.29 -1.63 -12.28
N TRP A 31 -0.56 -1.98 -11.22
CA TRP A 31 0.63 -1.25 -10.81
C TRP A 31 1.80 -1.37 -11.79
N ILE A 32 1.96 -2.49 -12.48
CA ILE A 32 2.97 -2.60 -13.54
C ILE A 32 2.69 -1.62 -14.69
N LYS A 33 1.40 -1.43 -15.05
CA LYS A 33 1.00 -0.47 -16.09
C LYS A 33 1.19 0.99 -15.65
N ASN A 34 0.87 1.29 -14.39
CA ASN A 34 1.02 2.61 -13.79
C ASN A 34 1.79 2.51 -12.45
N PRO A 35 3.14 2.46 -12.47
CA PRO A 35 3.95 2.19 -11.27
C PRO A 35 3.77 3.19 -10.15
N SER A 36 3.48 4.46 -10.49
CA SER A 36 3.24 5.53 -9.52
C SER A 36 1.96 5.35 -8.68
N GLU A 37 1.06 4.45 -9.08
CA GLU A 37 -0.13 4.11 -8.29
C GLU A 37 0.14 3.08 -7.19
N ALA A 38 1.31 2.42 -7.20
CA ALA A 38 1.69 1.47 -6.17
C ALA A 38 2.07 2.20 -4.86
N PRO A 39 1.50 1.83 -3.70
CA PRO A 39 1.89 2.40 -2.42
C PRO A 39 3.33 2.04 -2.08
N GLY A 40 4.10 3.02 -1.60
CA GLY A 40 5.48 2.81 -1.21
C GLY A 40 6.22 4.12 -1.04
N ARG A 41 7.53 4.02 -0.84
CA ARG A 41 8.41 5.17 -0.67
C ARG A 41 8.71 5.82 -2.01
N ALA A 42 8.09 6.97 -2.29
CA ALA A 42 8.34 7.76 -3.50
C ALA A 42 9.50 8.76 -3.35
N VAL A 43 9.74 9.26 -2.13
CA VAL A 43 10.80 10.24 -1.82
C VAL A 43 11.65 9.78 -0.64
N SER A 44 12.81 10.42 -0.45
CA SER A 44 13.71 10.10 0.67
C SER A 44 13.15 10.52 2.02
N SER A 45 12.35 11.60 2.10
CA SER A 45 11.68 12.05 3.32
C SER A 45 10.57 13.06 2.98
N PRO A 46 9.43 13.05 3.69
CA PRO A 46 9.00 11.99 4.63
C PRO A 46 8.72 10.67 3.88
N TRP A 47 8.75 9.53 4.58
CA TRP A 47 8.47 8.22 3.98
C TRP A 47 7.40 7.45 4.76
N PRO A 48 6.61 6.60 4.09
CA PRO A 48 5.61 5.78 4.75
C PRO A 48 6.27 4.81 5.73
N GLU A 49 5.79 4.78 6.96
CA GLU A 49 6.25 3.88 8.01
C GLU A 49 5.22 2.77 8.29
N ARG A 50 3.96 3.15 8.42
CA ARG A 50 2.87 2.22 8.80
C ARG A 50 1.52 2.71 8.27
N ILE A 51 0.51 1.85 8.41
CA ILE A 51 -0.88 2.21 8.21
C ILE A 51 -1.60 2.09 9.55
N ASP A 52 -2.17 3.20 10.02
CA ASP A 52 -3.08 3.21 11.17
C ASP A 52 -4.51 2.96 10.65
N ILE A 53 -5.14 1.87 11.12
CA ILE A 53 -6.49 1.50 10.70
C ILE A 53 -7.51 2.36 11.47
N GLU A 54 -8.40 3.01 10.74
CA GLU A 54 -9.52 3.77 11.30
C GLU A 54 -10.77 2.90 11.43
N SER A 55 -11.12 2.17 10.36
CA SER A 55 -12.27 1.28 10.37
C SER A 55 -12.06 0.05 9.47
N SER A 56 -12.77 -1.02 9.81
CA SER A 56 -12.93 -2.21 8.97
C SER A 56 -14.41 -2.54 8.86
N GLU A 57 -14.92 -2.49 7.64
CA GLU A 57 -16.34 -2.66 7.34
C GLU A 57 -16.51 -3.93 6.49
N ARG A 58 -17.31 -4.89 6.98
CA ARG A 58 -17.63 -6.10 6.19
C ARG A 58 -18.56 -5.71 5.05
N VAL A 59 -18.11 -5.94 3.81
CA VAL A 59 -18.92 -5.70 2.60
C VAL A 59 -19.77 -6.92 2.29
N SER A 60 -19.16 -8.11 2.37
CA SER A 60 -19.83 -9.40 2.20
C SER A 60 -19.03 -10.50 2.90
N ASP A 61 -19.46 -11.75 2.78
CA ASP A 61 -18.60 -12.84 3.25
C ASP A 61 -17.27 -12.85 2.49
N GLY A 62 -16.18 -13.03 3.24
CA GLY A 62 -14.83 -12.98 2.69
C GLY A 62 -14.40 -11.64 2.08
N LYS A 63 -15.12 -10.51 2.30
CA LYS A 63 -14.75 -9.19 1.75
C LYS A 63 -14.94 -8.07 2.76
N TYR A 64 -13.91 -7.23 2.89
CA TYR A 64 -13.88 -6.09 3.78
C TYR A 64 -13.39 -4.84 3.04
N LYS A 65 -13.90 -3.69 3.47
CA LYS A 65 -13.34 -2.38 3.15
C LYS A 65 -12.65 -1.85 4.40
N ILE A 66 -11.38 -1.51 4.28
CA ILE A 66 -10.57 -0.94 5.36
C ILE A 66 -10.30 0.51 5.03
N LYS A 67 -10.60 1.41 5.97
CA LYS A 67 -10.19 2.81 5.91
C LYS A 67 -9.12 3.04 6.95
N GLY A 68 -8.14 3.86 6.61
CA GLY A 68 -7.06 4.20 7.52
C GLY A 68 -6.18 5.28 6.94
N PHE A 69 -4.99 5.37 7.49
CA PHE A 69 -4.04 6.39 7.10
C PHE A 69 -2.64 5.85 7.05
N ILE A 70 -1.93 6.16 5.97
CA ILE A 70 -0.48 6.03 5.90
C ILE A 70 0.10 7.10 6.80
N ILE A 71 0.90 6.66 7.77
CA ILE A 71 1.70 7.55 8.60
C ILE A 71 3.08 7.64 7.98
N GLU A 72 3.51 8.87 7.69
CA GLU A 72 4.83 9.17 7.18
C GLU A 72 5.68 9.85 8.25
N VAL A 73 6.96 9.51 8.29
CA VAL A 73 7.93 10.03 9.27
C VAL A 73 9.16 10.56 8.57
N THR A 74 9.92 11.44 9.23
CA THR A 74 11.31 11.74 8.87
C THR A 74 12.28 11.05 9.86
N SER A 75 13.57 11.21 9.61
CA SER A 75 14.62 10.72 10.52
C SER A 75 14.52 11.30 11.93
N ALA A 76 14.01 12.53 12.07
CA ALA A 76 13.85 13.18 13.38
C ALA A 76 12.69 12.54 14.15
N GLU A 77 11.51 12.42 13.53
CA GLU A 77 10.33 11.96 14.26
C GLU A 77 10.39 10.47 14.60
N LYS A 78 11.11 9.66 13.81
CA LYS A 78 11.32 8.23 14.10
C LYS A 78 11.85 7.94 15.51
N THR A 79 12.58 8.88 16.11
CA THR A 79 13.13 8.74 17.48
C THR A 79 12.16 9.25 18.55
N SER A 80 11.30 10.21 18.19
CA SER A 80 10.35 10.86 19.10
C SER A 80 8.96 10.20 19.15
N GLY A 81 8.59 9.46 18.10
CA GLY A 81 7.23 8.93 17.90
C GLY A 81 6.26 9.94 17.28
N GLU A 82 6.72 11.12 16.88
CA GLU A 82 5.92 12.11 16.16
C GLU A 82 5.63 11.67 14.71
N ILE A 83 4.65 12.31 14.07
CA ILE A 83 4.28 12.04 12.68
C ILE A 83 4.64 13.26 11.83
N ALA A 84 5.29 13.03 10.69
CA ALA A 84 5.63 14.12 9.77
C ALA A 84 4.43 14.48 8.87
N ALA A 85 3.73 13.45 8.39
CA ALA A 85 2.54 13.61 7.59
C ALA A 85 1.60 12.41 7.73
N LYS A 86 0.33 12.62 7.41
CA LYS A 86 -0.70 11.59 7.42
C LYS A 86 -1.46 11.64 6.10
N ARG A 87 -1.63 10.50 5.43
CA ARG A 87 -2.37 10.41 4.16
C ARG A 87 -3.46 9.37 4.23
N GLU A 88 -4.67 9.71 3.80
CA GLU A 88 -5.78 8.76 3.73
C GLU A 88 -5.48 7.58 2.81
N ILE A 89 -5.93 6.39 3.19
CA ILE A 89 -5.91 5.20 2.35
C ILE A 89 -7.19 4.37 2.57
N THR A 90 -7.75 3.87 1.48
CA THR A 90 -8.82 2.85 1.50
C THR A 90 -8.33 1.59 0.81
N LEU A 91 -8.54 0.44 1.44
CA LEU A 91 -8.19 -0.87 0.94
C LEU A 91 -9.47 -1.70 0.77
N ASP A 92 -9.62 -2.37 -0.36
CA ASP A 92 -10.55 -3.49 -0.45
C ASP A 92 -9.75 -4.78 -0.24
N VAL A 93 -10.21 -5.62 0.67
CA VAL A 93 -9.54 -6.86 1.08
C VAL A 93 -10.50 -8.02 0.89
N GLU A 94 -10.02 -9.09 0.27
CA GLU A 94 -10.81 -10.27 -0.01
C GLU A 94 -10.09 -11.57 0.34
N LYS A 95 -10.87 -12.60 0.67
CA LYS A 95 -10.37 -13.92 1.01
C LYS A 95 -10.35 -14.80 -0.23
N ILE A 96 -9.17 -15.11 -0.74
CA ILE A 96 -8.95 -15.97 -1.91
C ILE A 96 -8.17 -17.20 -1.46
N ASN A 97 -8.67 -18.40 -1.75
CA ASN A 97 -8.01 -19.68 -1.43
C ASN A 97 -7.56 -19.80 0.04
N GLY A 98 -8.33 -19.23 0.96
CA GLY A 98 -8.02 -19.25 2.40
C GLY A 98 -7.17 -18.09 2.91
N SER A 99 -6.55 -17.30 2.03
CA SER A 99 -5.70 -16.17 2.37
C SER A 99 -6.41 -14.83 2.15
N TRP A 100 -6.15 -13.85 3.02
CA TRP A 100 -6.61 -12.48 2.82
C TRP A 100 -5.61 -11.71 1.97
N VAL A 101 -6.11 -11.08 0.90
CA VAL A 101 -5.30 -10.28 -0.04
C VAL A 101 -6.00 -8.95 -0.31
N ILE A 102 -5.20 -7.92 -0.58
CA ILE A 102 -5.69 -6.61 -0.98
C ILE A 102 -5.99 -6.66 -2.49
N SER A 103 -7.24 -6.40 -2.86
CA SER A 103 -7.69 -6.41 -4.26
C SER A 103 -7.78 -5.02 -4.86
N ASN A 104 -7.83 -3.98 -4.02
CA ASN A 104 -7.84 -2.60 -4.48
C ASN A 104 -7.22 -1.66 -3.44
N VAL A 105 -6.56 -0.61 -3.92
CA VAL A 105 -6.02 0.48 -3.09
C VAL A 105 -6.44 1.80 -3.69
N VAL A 106 -6.96 2.69 -2.83
CA VAL A 106 -7.28 4.06 -3.17
C VAL A 106 -6.53 4.98 -2.21
N MET A 107 -5.60 5.76 -2.75
CA MET A 107 -4.85 6.77 -2.01
C MET A 107 -5.71 8.04 -1.93
N GLY A 108 -5.95 8.53 -0.73
CA GLY A 108 -6.66 9.78 -0.48
C GLY A 108 -5.72 10.97 -0.29
N ASN A 109 -6.26 12.02 0.32
CA ASN A 109 -5.54 13.28 0.52
C ASN A 109 -4.61 13.21 1.74
N TYR A 110 -3.58 14.05 1.72
CA TYR A 110 -2.85 14.39 2.94
C TYR A 110 -3.75 15.17 3.89
N LYS A 111 -3.58 14.94 5.19
CA LYS A 111 -4.29 15.61 6.29
C LYS A 111 -3.35 16.45 7.12
#